data_AF-A0A0R1WN00-F1
#
_entry.id   AF-A0A0R1WN00-F1
#
_cell.length_a   1.000
_cell.length_b   1.000
_cell.length_c   1.000
_cell.angle_alpha   90.00
_cell.angle_beta   90.00
_cell.angle_gamma   90.00
#
_symmetry.space_group_name_H-M   'P 1'
#
loop_
_entity.id
_entity.type
_entity.pdbx_description
1 polymer ?
#
loop_
_entity_poly.entity_id
_entity_poly.type
_entity_poly.pdbx_seq_one_letter_code
_entity_poly.pdbx_strand_id
1 'polypeptide(L)' 'MNLLSKNIVAAIWGLILAEVLAYITSQLEGMTPDYTAVAVIGAVMALIAVNAVNAITGKADPAKQEK' A
#
# COMPACT_ATOMS: atom_id res chain seq x y z
N MET A 1 15.37 -7.45 -2.54
CA MET A 1 14.79 -7.23 -1.19
C MET A 1 14.06 -8.49 -0.75
N ASN A 2 14.22 -8.91 0.51
CA ASN A 2 13.45 -10.01 1.06
C ASN A 2 11.97 -9.63 1.19
N LEU A 3 11.07 -10.62 1.16
CA LEU A 3 9.61 -10.42 1.21
C LEU A 3 9.19 -9.53 2.39
N LEU A 4 9.79 -9.76 3.56
CA LEU A 4 9.54 -8.97 4.77
C LEU A 4 9.88 -7.48 4.57
N SER A 5 11.08 -7.18 4.08
CA SER A 5 11.53 -5.79 3.86
C SER A 5 10.64 -5.07 2.85
N LYS A 6 10.17 -5.77 1.81
CA LYS A 6 9.26 -5.19 0.81
C LYS A 6 7.91 -4.83 1.39
N ASN A 7 7.33 -5.72 2.20
CA ASN A 7 6.04 -5.50 2.83
C ASN A 7 6.10 -4.37 3.88
N ILE A 8 7.18 -4.28 4.66
CA ILE A 8 7.37 -3.17 5.61
C ILE A 8 7.45 -1.83 4.88
N VAL A 9 8.27 -1.74 3.84
CA VAL A 9 8.40 -0.50 3.05
C VAL A 9 7.05 -0.13 2.42
N ALA A 10 6.34 -1.11 1.86
CA ALA A 10 5.01 -0.89 1.29
C ALA A 10 4.01 -0.35 2.33
N ALA A 11 3.97 -0.94 3.53
CA ALA A 11 3.07 -0.52 4.60
C ALA A 11 3.35 0.91 5.08
N ILE A 12 4.64 1.26 5.26
CA ILE A 12 5.05 2.61 5.66
C ILE A 12 4.62 3.64 4.60
N TRP A 13 4.91 3.37 3.32
CA TRP A 13 4.51 4.27 2.24
C TRP A 13 3.00 4.34 2.05
N GLY A 14 2.29 3.23 2.23
CA GLY A 14 0.82 3.19 2.19
C GLY A 14 0.17 4.06 3.25
N LEU A 15 0.69 4.01 4.48
CA LEU A 15 0.24 4.86 5.58
C LEU A 15 0.46 6.34 5.28
N ILE A 16 1.68 6.71 4.87
CA ILE A 16 2.03 8.11 4.58
C ILE A 16 1.16 8.66 3.45
N LEU A 17 0.96 7.88 2.38
CA LEU A 17 0.12 8.30 1.26
C LEU A 17 -1.34 8.51 1.70
N ALA A 18 -1.88 7.61 2.51
CA ALA A 18 -3.25 7.72 2.99
C ALA A 18 -3.45 8.96 3.86
N GLU A 19 -2.50 9.27 4.76
CA GLU A 19 -2.49 10.48 5.58
C GLU A 19 -2.50 11.76 4.72
N VAL A 20 -1.65 11.81 3.68
CA VAL A 20 -1.61 12.95 2.75
C VAL A 20 -2.94 13.12 2.02
N LEU A 21 -3.55 12.03 1.56
CA LEU A 21 -4.86 12.08 0.90
C LEU A 21 -5.99 12.51 1.85
N ALA A 22 -5.96 12.02 3.10
CA ALA A 22 -6.92 12.42 4.13
C ALA A 22 -6.78 13.91 4.48
N TYR A 23 -5.56 14.45 4.52
CA TYR A 23 -5.35 15.88 4.69
C TYR A 23 -5.89 16.69 3.51
N ILE A 24 -5.67 16.27 2.27
CA ILE A 24 -6.20 17.02 1.10
C ILE A 24 -7.74 17.00 1.09
N THR A 25 -8.34 15.84 1.38
CA THR A 25 -9.80 15.68 1.41
C THR A 25 -10.44 16.43 2.58
N SER A 26 -9.80 16.47 3.75
CA SER A 26 -10.27 17.24 4.91
C SER A 26 -10.40 18.74 4.60
N GLN A 27 -9.46 19.28 3.84
CA GLN A 27 -9.49 20.68 3.40
C GLN A 27 -10.56 20.94 2.34
N LEU A 28 -10.89 19.94 1.52
CA LEU A 28 -11.90 20.07 0.47
C LEU A 28 -13.33 19.98 1.02
N GLU A 29 -13.56 19.08 1.98
CA GLU A 29 -14.89 18.77 2.52
C GLU A 29 -15.17 19.49 3.85
N GLY A 30 -14.17 20.15 4.43
CA GLY A 30 -14.29 20.84 5.72
C GLY A 30 -14.54 19.90 6.90
N MET A 31 -14.21 18.61 6.75
CA MET A 31 -14.38 17.59 7.78
C MET A 31 -13.05 17.17 8.40
N THR A 32 -13.05 16.74 9.65
CA THR A 32 -11.84 16.19 10.30
C THR A 32 -11.83 14.67 10.16
N PRO A 33 -10.87 14.09 9.42
CA PRO A 33 -10.77 12.64 9.27
C PRO A 33 -10.17 12.00 10.53
N ASP A 34 -10.52 10.73 10.75
CA ASP A 34 -9.83 9.89 11.71
C ASP A 34 -8.50 9.41 11.11
N TYR A 35 -7.43 10.14 11.41
CA TYR A 35 -6.07 9.85 10.96
C TYR A 35 -5.58 8.46 11.42
N THR A 36 -6.03 7.95 12.57
CA THR A 36 -5.62 6.61 13.01
C THR A 36 -6.24 5.54 12.10
N ALA A 37 -7.53 5.68 11.78
CA ALA A 37 -8.22 4.75 10.88
C ALA A 37 -7.64 4.82 9.46
N VAL A 38 -7.42 6.04 8.93
CA VAL A 38 -6.82 6.27 7.61
C VAL A 38 -5.45 5.61 7.51
N ALA A 39 -4.58 5.83 8.49
CA ALA A 39 -3.24 5.27 8.54
C ALA A 39 -3.23 3.73 8.47
N VAL A 40 -4.09 3.09 9.28
CA VAL A 40 -4.23 1.63 9.32
C VAL A 40 -4.77 1.09 7.98
N ILE A 41 -5.81 1.72 7.44
CA ILE A 41 -6.39 1.31 6.15
C ILE A 41 -5.36 1.46 5.02
N GLY A 42 -4.63 2.58 4.97
CA GLY A 42 -3.59 2.83 3.99
C GLY A 42 -2.48 1.78 4.01
N ALA A 43 -2.00 1.41 5.20
CA ALA A 43 -0.99 0.37 5.37
C ALA A 43 -1.47 -1.00 4.88
N VAL A 44 -2.68 -1.41 5.27
CA VAL A 44 -3.28 -2.70 4.86
C VAL A 44 -3.50 -2.74 3.35
N MET A 45 -4.02 -1.67 2.75
CA MET A 45 -4.25 -1.60 1.31
C MET A 45 -2.95 -1.69 0.51
N ALA A 46 -1.88 -1.05 0.97
CA ALA A 46 -0.58 -1.16 0.32
C ALA A 46 0.02 -2.58 0.39
N LEU A 47 -0.16 -3.28 1.51
CA LEU A 47 0.24 -4.68 1.64
C LEU A 47 -0.52 -5.58 0.67
N ILE A 48 -1.84 -5.40 0.54
CA ILE A 48 -2.66 -6.15 -0.42
C ILE A 48 -2.18 -5.87 -1.85
N ALA A 49 -2.05 -4.58 -2.21
CA ALA A 49 -1.66 -4.18 -3.55
C ALA A 49 -0.29 -4.75 -3.95
N VAL A 50 0.73 -4.63 -3.09
CA VAL A 50 2.06 -5.14 -3.39
C VAL A 50 2.07 -6.65 -3.52
N ASN A 51 1.38 -7.39 -2.65
CA ASN A 51 1.31 -8.84 -2.76
C ASN A 51 0.53 -9.31 -4.00
N ALA A 52 -0.56 -8.63 -4.35
CA ALA A 52 -1.33 -8.91 -5.56
C ALA A 52 -0.50 -8.68 -6.82
N VAL A 53 0.20 -7.53 -6.91
CA VAL A 53 1.09 -7.23 -8.04
C VAL A 53 2.18 -8.28 -8.16
N ASN A 54 2.83 -8.69 -7.06
CA ASN A 54 3.84 -9.75 -7.13
C ASN A 54 3.28 -11.09 -7.62
N ALA A 55 2.08 -11.45 -7.18
CA ALA A 55 1.44 -12.69 -7.60
C ALA A 55 1.10 -12.67 -9.10
N ILE A 56 0.60 -11.55 -9.60
CA ILE A 56 0.28 -11.36 -11.02
C ILE A 56 1.57 -11.36 -11.86
N THR A 57 2.53 -10.51 -11.52
CA THR A 57 3.80 -10.41 -12.26
C THR A 57 4.59 -11.71 -12.20
N GLY A 58 4.59 -12.43 -11.08
CA GLY A 58 5.27 -13.71 -10.94
C GLY A 58 4.66 -14.82 -11.82
N LYS A 59 3.37 -14.77 -12.12
CA LYS A 59 2.72 -15.69 -13.06
C LYS A 59 2.96 -15.30 -14.53
N ALA A 60 3.16 -14.00 -14.79
CA ALA A 60 3.39 -13.46 -16.12
C ALA A 60 4.87 -13.53 -16.56
N ASP A 61 5.80 -13.79 -15.65
CA ASP A 61 7.24 -13.88 -15.94
C ASP A 61 7.60 -15.23 -16.60
N PRO A 62 7.93 -15.27 -17.90
CA PRO A 62 8.27 -16.50 -18.61
C PRO A 62 9.58 -17.12 -18.10
N ALA A 63 10.53 -16.29 -17.62
CA ALA A 63 11.84 -16.76 -17.15
C ALA A 63 11.76 -17.49 -15.81
N LYS A 64 10.64 -17.35 -15.10
CA LYS A 64 10.38 -18.00 -13.81
C LYS A 64 9.64 -19.34 -13.93
N GLN A 65 9.13 -19.65 -15.13
CA GLN A 65 8.41 -20.89 -15.45
C GLN A 65 9.36 -22.02 -15.91
N GLU A 66 10.62 -21.70 -16.21
CA GLU A 66 11.59 -22.62 -16.81
C GLU A 66 12.56 -23.29 -15.79
N LYS A 67 12.26 -23.20 -14.49
CA LYS A 67 13.02 -23.86 -13.41
C LYS A 67 12.17 -24.78 -12.56
#